data_AF-W7Z501-F1
#
_entry.id   AF-W7Z501-F1
#
_cell.length_a   1.000
_cell.length_b   1.000
_cell.length_c   1.000
_cell.angle_alpha   90.00
_cell.angle_beta   90.00
_cell.angle_gamma   90.00
#
_symmetry.space_group_name_H-M   'P 1'
#
loop_
_entity.id
_entity.type
_entity.pdbx_description
1 polymer ?
#
loop_
_entity_poly.entity_id
_entity_poly.type
_entity_poly.pdbx_seq_one_letter_code
_entity_poly.pdbx_strand_id
1 'polypeptide(L)'
;MIEGFDLQEEKSRIFSVDDLTDIEPYPEKKRVSEKKILNQLRKQEEVINLVLELGPKAIAQFRKYHPLKVSISYTNPYQTTAILRTFVNVNKSEEMVEFTNWLLFLGEDIKIREMPEGVLKGLQVRLNFYCP
;
A
#
# COMPACT_ATOMS: atom_id res chain seq x y z
N MET A 1 4.53 18.98 7.18
CA MET A 1 4.93 17.78 6.42
C MET A 1 5.23 18.18 4.98
N ILE A 2 6.28 17.63 4.37
CA ILE A 2 6.68 17.84 2.98
C ILE A 2 6.63 16.49 2.28
N GLU A 3 5.93 16.40 1.16
CA GLU A 3 6.01 15.24 0.27
C GLU A 3 7.13 15.44 -0.74
N GLY A 4 7.98 14.43 -0.90
CA GLY A 4 9.10 14.47 -1.83
C GLY A 4 9.44 13.08 -2.35
N PHE A 5 10.01 13.05 -3.56
CA PHE A 5 10.55 11.81 -4.12
C PHE A 5 12.00 11.65 -3.68
N ASP A 6 12.26 10.59 -2.90
CA ASP A 6 13.61 10.23 -2.47
C ASP A 6 14.36 9.59 -3.64
N LEU A 7 15.43 10.25 -4.11
CA LEU A 7 16.26 9.77 -5.21
C LEU A 7 17.21 8.63 -4.84
N GLN A 8 17.48 8.40 -3.55
CA GLN A 8 18.32 7.29 -3.10
C GLN A 8 17.51 5.99 -3.01
N GLU A 9 16.31 6.08 -2.44
CA GLU A 9 15.40 4.93 -2.33
C GLU A 9 14.43 4.78 -3.51
N GLU A 10 14.43 5.75 -4.41
CA GLU A 10 13.54 5.87 -5.56
C GLU A 10 12.05 5.80 -5.21
N LYS A 11 11.62 6.35 -4.06
CA LYS A 11 10.25 6.24 -3.54
C LYS A 11 9.67 7.58 -3.10
N SER A 12 8.35 7.74 -3.17
CA SER A 12 7.68 8.88 -2.54
C SER A 12 7.69 8.73 -1.01
N ARG A 13 8.15 9.77 -0.31
CA ARG A 13 8.22 9.85 1.14
C ARG A 13 7.60 11.18 1.62
N ILE A 14 7.03 11.12 2.82
CA ILE A 14 6.54 12.29 3.53
C ILE A 14 7.50 12.55 4.68
N PHE A 15 8.08 13.74 4.73
CA PHE A 15 9.01 14.20 5.75
C PHE A 15 8.30 15.18 6.69
N SER A 16 8.57 15.13 7.99
CA SER A 16 8.16 16.22 8.88
C SER A 16 9.00 17.45 8.58
N VAL A 17 8.39 18.65 8.67
CA VAL A 17 9.16 19.90 8.51
C VAL A 17 10.05 20.12 9.74
N ASP A 18 9.58 19.67 10.90
CA ASP A 18 10.28 19.84 12.18
C ASP A 18 11.59 19.03 12.26
N ASP A 19 11.70 17.97 11.45
CA ASP A 19 12.87 17.08 11.42
C ASP A 19 13.95 17.52 10.41
N LEU A 20 13.74 18.63 9.69
CA LEU A 20 14.69 19.12 8.68
C LEU A 20 15.85 19.87 9.34
N THR A 21 17.04 19.27 9.27
CA THR A 21 18.26 19.87 9.86
C THR A 21 19.05 20.75 8.89
N ASP A 22 18.95 20.50 7.58
CA ASP A 22 19.70 21.21 6.55
C ASP A 22 19.04 21.08 5.16
N ILE A 23 19.20 22.09 4.30
CA ILE A 23 18.63 22.12 2.95
C ILE A 23 19.67 22.69 1.96
N GLU A 24 20.14 21.84 1.04
CA GLU A 24 21.08 22.24 -0.01
C GLU A 24 20.45 22.21 -1.41
N PRO A 25 20.77 23.16 -2.31
CA PRO A 25 20.34 23.11 -3.69
C PRO A 25 20.92 21.89 -4.43
N TYR A 26 20.05 21.07 -5.01
CA TYR A 26 20.50 19.87 -5.71
C TYR A 26 21.18 20.22 -7.07
N PRO A 27 22.38 19.68 -7.38
CA PRO A 27 23.15 20.03 -8.57
C PRO A 27 22.42 19.73 -9.88
N GLU A 28 22.44 20.68 -10.83
CA GLU A 28 21.71 20.56 -12.10
C GLU A 28 22.08 19.32 -12.93
N LYS A 29 23.36 18.92 -12.90
CA LYS A 29 23.85 17.73 -13.63
C LYS A 29 23.27 16.40 -13.14
N LYS A 30 22.76 16.35 -11.90
CA LYS A 30 22.17 15.15 -11.28
C LYS A 30 20.64 15.23 -11.18
N ARG A 31 20.01 16.35 -11.56
CA ARG A 31 18.56 16.50 -11.50
C ARG A 31 17.89 15.44 -12.37
N VAL A 32 16.99 14.69 -11.75
CA VAL A 32 16.14 13.74 -12.46
C VAL A 32 14.95 14.51 -13.03
N SER A 33 14.63 14.27 -14.30
CA SER A 33 13.46 14.91 -14.92
C SER A 33 12.17 14.39 -14.29
N GLU A 34 11.17 15.24 -14.18
CA GLU A 34 9.83 14.90 -13.68
C GLU A 34 9.26 13.65 -14.39
N LYS A 35 9.44 13.56 -15.72
CA LYS A 35 9.03 12.38 -16.51
C LYS A 35 9.69 11.08 -16.05
N LYS A 36 10.96 11.13 -15.64
CA LYS A 36 11.69 9.93 -15.18
C LYS A 36 11.24 9.53 -13.77
N ILE A 37 10.97 10.49 -12.89
CA ILE A 37 10.38 10.27 -11.56
C ILE A 37 8.99 9.62 -11.70
N LEU A 38 8.12 10.19 -12.55
CA LEU A 38 6.79 9.63 -12.83
C LEU A 38 6.85 8.21 -13.42
N ASN A 39 7.82 7.93 -14.30
CA ASN A 39 8.02 6.57 -14.81
C ASN A 39 8.51 5.59 -13.73
N GLN A 40 9.34 6.04 -12.78
CA GLN A 40 9.77 5.19 -11.65
C GLN A 40 8.61 4.92 -10.69
N LEU A 41 7.81 5.93 -10.38
CA LEU A 41 6.57 5.78 -9.61
C LEU A 41 5.60 4.81 -10.29
N ARG A 42 5.40 4.94 -11.61
CA ARG A 42 4.59 4.01 -12.40
C ARG A 42 5.13 2.57 -12.37
N LYS A 43 6.45 2.39 -12.46
CA LYS A 43 7.07 1.05 -12.34
C LYS A 43 6.87 0.43 -10.96
N GLN A 44 6.78 1.25 -9.91
CA GLN A 44 6.42 0.76 -8.58
C GLN A 44 4.94 0.41 -8.49
N GLU A 45 4.05 1.15 -9.16
CA GLU A 45 2.64 0.78 -9.32
C GLU A 45 2.44 -0.49 -10.17
N GLU A 46 3.36 -0.79 -11.10
CA GLU A 46 3.28 -1.97 -11.97
C GLU A 46 3.50 -3.30 -11.22
N VAL A 47 4.07 -3.29 -10.01
CA VAL A 47 4.19 -4.51 -9.19
C VAL A 47 2.96 -4.64 -8.29
N ILE A 48 1.78 -4.75 -8.88
CA ILE A 48 0.59 -5.13 -8.10
C ILE A 48 0.82 -6.56 -7.60
N ASN A 49 0.93 -6.74 -6.29
CA ASN A 49 1.13 -8.07 -5.68
C ASN A 49 0.00 -8.46 -4.72
N LEU A 50 -0.91 -7.53 -4.43
CA LEU A 50 -2.12 -7.77 -3.64
C LEU A 50 -3.35 -7.34 -4.45
N VAL A 51 -4.22 -8.31 -4.76
CA VAL A 51 -5.50 -8.11 -5.45
C VAL A 51 -6.60 -8.78 -4.66
N LEU A 52 -7.59 -7.99 -4.24
CA LEU A 52 -8.75 -8.45 -3.48
C LEU A 52 -10.05 -8.02 -4.15
N GLU A 53 -11.07 -8.85 -4.10
CA GLU A 53 -12.45 -8.43 -4.31
C GLU A 53 -13.10 -8.22 -2.95
N LEU A 54 -13.79 -7.11 -2.79
CA LEU A 54 -14.47 -6.70 -1.58
C LEU A 54 -15.97 -6.76 -1.83
N GLY A 55 -16.69 -7.43 -0.94
CA GLY A 55 -18.14 -7.35 -0.85
C GLY A 55 -18.61 -6.14 -0.02
N PRO A 56 -19.93 -5.95 0.15
CA PRO A 56 -20.50 -4.78 0.80
C PRO A 56 -20.01 -4.57 2.25
N LYS A 57 -19.82 -5.65 3.01
CA LYS A 57 -19.36 -5.56 4.41
C LYS A 57 -17.90 -5.14 4.47
N ALA A 58 -17.06 -5.72 3.61
CA ALA A 58 -15.65 -5.36 3.53
C ALA A 58 -15.45 -3.92 3.02
N ILE A 59 -16.27 -3.47 2.06
CA ILE A 59 -16.30 -2.06 1.62
C ILE A 59 -16.67 -1.14 2.78
N ALA A 60 -17.65 -1.51 3.60
CA ALA A 60 -18.01 -0.72 4.77
C ALA A 60 -16.86 -0.63 5.79
N GLN A 61 -16.11 -1.73 6.00
CA GLN A 61 -14.91 -1.73 6.86
C GLN A 61 -13.79 -0.89 6.25
N PHE A 62 -13.52 -1.03 4.95
CA PHE A 62 -12.57 -0.22 4.19
C PHE A 62 -12.83 1.28 4.39
N ARG A 63 -14.10 1.71 4.30
CA ARG A 63 -14.48 3.11 4.50
C ARG A 63 -14.25 3.62 5.93
N LYS A 64 -14.27 2.73 6.94
CA LYS A 64 -13.96 3.11 8.33
C LYS A 64 -12.46 3.28 8.54
N TYR A 65 -11.67 2.36 7.99
CA TYR A 65 -10.23 2.38 8.10
C TYR A 65 -9.59 1.71 6.90
N HIS A 66 -8.71 2.46 6.24
CA HIS A 66 -7.88 2.04 5.13
C HIS A 66 -6.53 2.73 5.25
N PRO A 67 -5.41 2.04 4.96
CA PRO A 67 -4.11 2.69 4.83
C PRO A 67 -4.14 3.82 3.77
N LEU A 68 -3.35 4.87 3.98
CA LEU A 68 -3.34 6.06 3.10
C LEU A 68 -3.03 5.77 1.61
N LYS A 69 -2.40 4.62 1.33
CA LYS A 69 -1.91 4.25 -0.01
C LYS A 69 -2.79 3.26 -0.76
N VAL A 70 -3.97 2.92 -0.24
CA VAL A 70 -4.88 1.97 -0.91
C VAL A 70 -6.12 2.64 -1.46
N SER A 71 -6.47 2.27 -2.69
CA SER A 71 -7.70 2.69 -3.36
C SER A 71 -8.45 1.49 -3.93
N ILE A 72 -9.78 1.60 -3.99
CA ILE A 72 -10.65 0.55 -4.52
C ILE A 72 -11.37 1.04 -5.77
N SER A 73 -11.60 0.13 -6.72
CA SER A 73 -12.39 0.38 -7.92
C SER A 73 -13.71 -0.38 -7.84
N TYR A 74 -14.84 0.32 -7.83
CA TYR A 74 -16.15 -0.33 -7.80
C TYR A 74 -16.44 -1.06 -9.12
N THR A 75 -16.95 -2.28 -9.03
CA THR A 75 -17.21 -3.15 -10.20
C THR A 75 -18.67 -3.13 -10.64
N ASN A 76 -19.56 -2.47 -9.91
CA ASN A 76 -20.95 -2.30 -10.30
C ASN A 76 -21.51 -0.92 -9.96
N PRO A 77 -22.60 -0.49 -10.65
CA PRO A 77 -23.20 0.83 -10.42
C PRO A 77 -23.75 1.03 -9.01
N TYR A 78 -24.16 -0.06 -8.36
CA TYR A 78 -24.72 -0.05 -7.00
C TYR A 78 -23.62 -0.03 -5.92
N GLN A 79 -22.34 -0.03 -6.30
CA GLN A 79 -21.18 -0.01 -5.41
C GLN A 79 -21.20 -1.12 -4.34
N THR A 80 -21.80 -2.27 -4.65
CA THR A 80 -21.88 -3.42 -3.74
C THR A 80 -20.66 -4.32 -3.84
N THR A 81 -19.86 -4.18 -4.91
CA THR A 81 -18.60 -4.90 -5.08
C THR A 81 -17.50 -3.96 -5.55
N ALA A 82 -16.28 -4.20 -5.08
CA ALA A 82 -15.11 -3.42 -5.47
C ALA A 82 -13.87 -4.30 -5.57
N ILE A 83 -12.91 -3.89 -6.39
CA ILE A 83 -11.60 -4.52 -6.50
C ILE A 83 -10.57 -3.58 -5.90
N LEU A 84 -9.80 -4.10 -4.95
CA LEU A 84 -8.58 -3.49 -4.43
C LEU A 84 -7.40 -4.00 -5.24
N ARG A 85 -6.56 -3.10 -5.74
CA ARG A 85 -5.25 -3.42 -6.34
C ARG A 85 -4.21 -2.56 -5.66
N THR A 86 -3.20 -3.18 -5.06
CA THR A 86 -2.13 -2.43 -4.42
C THR A 86 -0.82 -3.22 -4.41
N PHE A 87 0.25 -2.51 -4.13
CA PHE A 87 1.55 -3.09 -3.87
C PHE A 87 1.82 -3.06 -2.37
N VAL A 88 2.23 -4.20 -1.83
CA VAL A 88 2.72 -4.34 -0.46
C VAL A 88 4.21 -4.64 -0.51
N ASN A 89 5.02 -3.78 0.12
CA ASN A 89 6.45 -4.02 0.19
C ASN A 89 6.79 -5.10 1.23
N VAL A 90 7.08 -6.31 0.75
CA VAL A 90 7.43 -7.47 1.61
C VAL A 90 8.74 -7.32 2.39
N ASN A 91 9.60 -6.37 2.01
CA ASN A 91 10.87 -6.14 2.70
C ASN A 91 10.73 -5.20 3.90
N LYS A 92 9.59 -4.50 4.05
CA LYS A 92 9.34 -3.60 5.17
C LYS A 92 8.38 -4.26 6.15
N SER A 93 8.92 -4.74 7.28
CA SER A 93 8.16 -5.53 8.27
C SER A 93 6.96 -4.78 8.85
N GLU A 94 7.09 -3.48 9.10
CA GLU A 94 6.03 -2.65 9.67
C GLU A 94 4.81 -2.54 8.72
N GLU A 95 5.07 -2.26 7.44
CA GLU A 95 4.03 -2.16 6.41
C GLU A 95 3.32 -3.51 6.23
N MET A 96 4.09 -4.61 6.23
CA MET A 96 3.50 -5.96 6.22
C MET A 96 2.59 -6.24 7.42
N VAL A 97 2.99 -5.82 8.62
CA VAL A 97 2.20 -6.02 9.84
C VAL A 97 0.91 -5.21 9.77
N GLU A 98 0.98 -3.96 9.34
CA GLU A 98 -0.18 -3.09 9.14
C GLU A 98 -1.17 -3.70 8.13
N PHE A 99 -0.69 -4.09 6.95
CA PHE A 99 -1.52 -4.74 5.94
C PHE A 99 -2.15 -6.04 6.44
N THR A 100 -1.39 -6.86 7.19
CA THR A 100 -1.92 -8.11 7.71
C THR A 100 -3.03 -7.88 8.73
N ASN A 101 -2.86 -6.93 9.65
CA ASN A 101 -3.88 -6.57 10.63
C ASN A 101 -5.12 -5.97 9.95
N TRP A 102 -4.89 -5.12 8.95
CA TRP A 102 -5.97 -4.52 8.18
C TRP A 102 -6.79 -5.54 7.39
N LEU A 103 -6.13 -6.54 6.77
CA LEU A 103 -6.83 -7.65 6.10
C LEU A 103 -7.73 -8.41 7.07
N LEU A 104 -7.27 -8.66 8.31
CA LEU A 104 -8.10 -9.29 9.34
C LEU A 104 -9.29 -8.40 9.74
N PHE A 105 -9.11 -7.08 9.76
CA PHE A 105 -10.17 -6.11 10.06
C PHE A 105 -11.27 -6.05 8.99
N LEU A 106 -10.94 -6.28 7.72
CA LEU A 106 -11.92 -6.33 6.62
C LEU A 106 -12.94 -7.47 6.79
N GLY A 107 -12.56 -8.53 7.51
CA GLY A 107 -13.42 -9.67 7.81
C GLY A 107 -13.50 -10.69 6.66
N GLU A 108 -14.57 -11.46 6.65
CA GLU A 108 -14.76 -12.61 5.74
C GLU A 108 -15.27 -12.24 4.34
N ASP A 109 -15.83 -11.04 4.16
CA ASP A 109 -16.49 -10.61 2.91
C ASP A 109 -15.47 -10.12 1.87
N ILE A 110 -14.36 -10.86 1.75
CA ILE A 110 -13.26 -10.61 0.83
C ILE A 110 -12.94 -11.88 0.04
N LYS A 111 -12.51 -11.69 -1.21
CA LYS A 111 -11.99 -12.77 -2.05
C LYS A 111 -10.58 -12.42 -2.49
N ILE A 112 -9.62 -13.24 -2.09
CA ILE A 112 -8.21 -13.05 -2.41
C ILE A 112 -7.96 -13.59 -3.83
N ARG A 113 -7.50 -12.74 -4.74
CA ARG A 113 -7.05 -13.14 -6.09
C ARG A 113 -5.54 -13.30 -6.15
N GLU A 114 -4.82 -12.32 -5.62
CA GLU A 114 -3.36 -12.31 -5.53
C GLU A 114 -2.95 -11.80 -4.16
N MET A 115 -1.92 -12.41 -3.56
CA MET A 115 -1.40 -12.01 -2.25
C MET A 115 0.08 -12.38 -2.14
N PRO A 116 0.93 -11.49 -1.62
CA PRO A 116 2.34 -11.82 -1.44
C PRO A 116 2.52 -12.82 -0.30
N GLU A 117 3.45 -13.76 -0.47
CA GLU A 117 3.68 -14.86 0.49
C GLU A 117 3.94 -14.37 1.92
N GLY A 118 4.64 -13.25 2.07
CA GLY A 118 4.93 -12.68 3.39
C GLY A 118 3.65 -12.35 4.17
N VAL A 119 2.67 -11.75 3.50
CA VAL A 119 1.39 -11.40 4.12
C VAL A 119 0.57 -12.66 4.44
N LEU A 120 0.56 -13.63 3.52
CA LEU A 120 -0.10 -14.92 3.75
C LEU A 120 0.46 -15.65 4.97
N LYS A 121 1.79 -15.74 5.11
CA LYS A 121 2.45 -16.32 6.29
C LYS A 121 2.09 -15.54 7.55
N GLY A 122 2.06 -14.20 7.47
CA GLY A 122 1.65 -13.33 8.57
C GLY A 122 0.20 -13.58 9.04
N LEU A 123 -0.71 -13.90 8.12
CA LEU A 123 -2.09 -14.29 8.43
C LEU A 123 -2.14 -15.68 9.07
N GLN A 124 -1.44 -16.66 8.49
CA GLN A 124 -1.40 -18.04 9.00
C GLN A 124 -0.84 -18.11 10.43
N VAL A 125 0.26 -17.42 10.72
CA VAL A 125 0.82 -17.35 12.08
C VAL A 125 -0.20 -16.78 13.07
N ARG A 126 -0.91 -15.71 12.69
CA ARG A 126 -1.94 -15.10 13.55
C ARG A 126 -3.15 -16.03 13.76
N LEU A 127 -3.58 -16.76 12.73
CA LEU A 127 -4.70 -17.69 12.81
C LEU A 127 -4.36 -18.96 13.60
N ASN A 128 -3.13 -19.46 13.49
CA ASN A 128 -2.66 -20.63 14.25
C ASN A 128 -2.69 -20.41 15.77
N PHE A 129 -2.67 -19.17 16.26
CA PHE A 129 -2.88 -18.89 17.69
C PHE A 129 -4.30 -19.22 18.18
N TYR A 130 -5.30 -19.23 17.28
CA TYR A 130 -6.70 -19.45 17.62
C TYR A 130 -7.20 -20.85 17.26
N CYS A 131 -6.57 -21.51 16.28
CA CYS A 131 -6.84 -22.89 15.89
C CYS A 131 -5.50 -23.65 15.79
N PRO A 132 -5.00 -24.24 16.89
CA PRO A 132 -3.76 -25.01 16.91
C PRO A 132 -3.86 -26.34 16.15
#